data_AF-A0A9P1BW75-F1
#
_entry.id   AF-A0A9P1BW75-F1
#
_cell.length_a   1.000
_cell.length_b   1.000
_cell.length_c   1.000
_cell.angle_alpha   90.00
_cell.angle_beta   90.00
_cell.angle_gamma   90.00
#
_symmetry.space_group_name_H-M   'P 1'
#
loop_
_entity.id
_entity.type
_entity.pdbx_description
1 polymer ?
#
loop_
_entity_poly.entity_id
_entity_poly.type
_entity_poly.pdbx_seq_one_letter_code
_entity_poly.pdbx_strand_id
1 'polypeptide(L)'
;MSWPEMKPPTSATRYCRHCRQSRCFFWLLIVLDVLIAAPAAPGGPEARCQSCCDAASPGGAVEEIDIERQLSQQPLYYSSQLQQTLRTHHERLDYIEAEYEFGVVADLDLNSRDPQEFIWRSYLKKGRAVRLSSRPQRDRFTVVWDEELELQSSTATRNRSMELSELVLFRRLLLAFCDYSGIAYKIDASTGKVFQRWVIADGNGNEPKPFKAEWAVIKDDHVWLGSIGFEWYGKSGEILHRNAEWVKVIDFNGMIRNLDWHPVYQAIRTVTNTTLPGYIWHEAVEWEPARRLWIMLPRFASNTSKYTPGHEHQDTTNMLIIADERFVNIQVKFLEHHEMGYGFTSIKRLPGSRHLFMVLRVKEEATETHTQAAIIDLDGKFYTDPPYIQVGARKYEGLAFL
;
A
#
# COMPACT_ATOMS: atom_id res chain seq x y z
N MET A 1 58.42 -13.48 -33.29
CA MET A 1 57.61 -12.39 -33.87
C MET A 1 56.96 -11.64 -32.73
N SER A 2 57.49 -10.47 -32.45
CA SER A 2 57.18 -9.60 -31.31
C SER A 2 56.03 -8.65 -31.65
N TRP A 3 55.08 -8.51 -30.73
CA TRP A 3 54.08 -7.43 -30.72
C TRP A 3 54.29 -6.56 -29.48
N PRO A 4 54.18 -5.22 -29.57
CA PRO A 4 54.69 -4.30 -28.56
C PRO A 4 53.67 -3.91 -27.48
N GLU A 5 54.21 -3.58 -26.31
CA GLU A 5 53.54 -3.07 -25.11
C GLU A 5 52.98 -1.64 -25.28
N MET A 6 51.82 -1.38 -24.64
CA MET A 6 51.25 -0.04 -24.49
C MET A 6 51.86 0.69 -23.28
N LYS A 7 52.25 1.97 -23.48
CA LYS A 7 52.57 2.94 -22.41
C LYS A 7 51.44 3.99 -22.28
N PRO A 8 51.18 4.53 -21.07
CA PRO A 8 50.13 5.52 -20.84
C PRO A 8 50.65 6.94 -21.10
N PRO A 9 49.78 7.91 -21.47
CA PRO A 9 50.18 9.30 -21.58
C PRO A 9 49.96 10.09 -20.28
N THR A 10 50.96 10.89 -19.96
CA THR A 10 51.04 11.86 -18.87
C THR A 10 50.60 13.27 -19.30
N SER A 11 49.89 13.93 -18.39
CA SER A 11 49.90 15.36 -18.04
C SER A 11 49.62 16.49 -19.05
N ALA A 12 48.75 17.38 -18.56
CA ALA A 12 48.81 18.86 -18.60
C ALA A 12 48.22 19.58 -19.82
N THR A 13 47.16 20.37 -19.55
CA THR A 13 46.75 21.49 -20.42
C THR A 13 46.61 22.77 -19.59
N ARG A 14 47.30 23.81 -20.07
CA ARG A 14 47.43 25.15 -19.51
C ARG A 14 46.13 25.95 -19.65
N TYR A 15 45.82 26.72 -18.60
CA TYR A 15 44.88 27.84 -18.63
C TYR A 15 45.47 29.01 -19.45
N CYS A 16 44.69 29.55 -20.39
CA CYS A 16 44.98 30.81 -21.07
C CYS A 16 43.84 31.80 -20.81
N ARG A 17 44.18 32.99 -20.28
CA ARG A 17 43.26 34.11 -20.01
C ARG A 17 43.24 35.09 -21.20
N HIS A 18 42.06 35.70 -21.41
CA HIS A 18 41.74 37.06 -21.91
C HIS A 18 40.84 37.11 -23.14
N CYS A 19 39.59 37.56 -22.94
CA CYS A 19 39.04 38.73 -23.63
C CYS A 19 37.89 39.35 -22.80
N ARG A 20 37.88 40.67 -22.68
CA ARG A 20 36.95 41.52 -21.90
C ARG A 20 35.87 42.11 -22.81
N GLN A 21 34.81 42.63 -22.14
CA GLN A 21 33.76 43.58 -22.57
C GLN A 21 32.47 42.92 -23.13
N SER A 22 31.24 43.23 -22.71
CA SER A 22 30.70 44.37 -21.95
C SER A 22 29.22 44.14 -21.52
N ARG A 23 28.82 44.82 -20.42
CA ARG A 23 27.45 45.24 -19.96
C ARG A 23 26.54 44.17 -19.32
N CYS A 24 26.39 44.16 -17.98
CA CYS A 24 25.50 44.98 -17.12
C CYS A 24 24.03 44.55 -17.15
N PHE A 25 23.53 43.92 -16.07
CA PHE A 25 22.31 44.32 -15.33
C PHE A 25 22.16 43.53 -14.01
N PHE A 26 22.20 44.29 -12.90
CA PHE A 26 21.73 44.10 -11.52
C PHE A 26 21.32 42.70 -10.98
N TRP A 27 22.02 42.27 -9.93
CA TRP A 27 21.46 41.51 -8.79
C TRP A 27 21.58 42.37 -7.53
N LEU A 28 20.47 42.58 -6.82
CA LEU A 28 20.42 43.26 -5.53
C LEU A 28 20.50 42.20 -4.43
N LEU A 29 21.62 42.17 -3.71
CA LEU A 29 21.82 41.44 -2.46
C LEU A 29 21.74 42.46 -1.32
N ILE A 30 20.77 42.28 -0.41
CA ILE A 30 20.72 43.04 0.84
C ILE A 30 21.48 42.23 1.89
N VAL A 31 22.63 42.77 2.29
CA VAL A 31 23.35 42.42 3.52
C VAL A 31 23.09 43.56 4.50
N LEU A 32 22.64 43.24 5.71
CA LEU A 32 22.72 44.15 6.84
C LEU A 32 23.40 43.42 7.99
N ASP A 33 24.47 44.03 8.46
CA ASP A 33 25.43 43.49 9.38
C ASP A 33 25.44 44.36 10.66
N VAL A 34 25.66 43.69 11.79
CA VAL A 34 26.26 44.19 13.05
C VAL A 34 25.38 45.01 14.02
N LEU A 35 25.18 44.44 15.22
CA LEU A 35 25.74 45.00 16.46
C LEU A 35 25.80 43.94 17.60
N ILE A 36 26.99 43.85 18.18
CA ILE A 36 27.43 42.98 19.28
C ILE A 36 27.22 43.69 20.61
N ALA A 37 26.76 42.98 21.66
CA ALA A 37 27.29 43.09 23.03
C ALA A 37 26.63 42.09 24.00
N ALA A 38 27.45 41.24 24.62
CA ALA A 38 27.25 40.64 25.96
C ALA A 38 28.33 41.28 26.89
N PRO A 39 28.29 41.24 28.24
CA PRO A 39 28.14 40.00 29.03
C PRO A 39 27.51 40.10 30.45
N ALA A 40 27.44 38.92 31.10
CA ALA A 40 27.57 38.61 32.55
C ALA A 40 26.32 38.52 33.47
N ALA A 41 26.19 37.34 34.10
CA ALA A 41 25.48 37.01 35.34
C ALA A 41 26.38 37.35 36.58
N PRO A 42 26.02 37.15 37.89
CA PRO A 42 24.95 36.31 38.49
C PRO A 42 24.23 36.86 39.76
N GLY A 43 23.25 36.12 40.30
CA GLY A 43 22.78 36.21 41.71
C GLY A 43 21.26 36.10 41.92
N GLY A 44 20.79 35.13 42.72
CA GLY A 44 19.39 34.91 43.16
C GLY A 44 18.90 35.89 44.25
N PRO A 45 17.88 35.61 45.10
CA PRO A 45 17.25 34.30 45.41
C PRO A 45 15.69 34.27 45.53
N GLU A 46 15.20 33.03 45.65
CA GLU A 46 14.06 32.51 46.45
C GLU A 46 12.79 33.35 46.70
N ALA A 47 11.64 32.81 46.26
CA ALA A 47 10.33 33.09 46.85
C ALA A 47 9.67 31.80 47.34
N ARG A 48 9.46 31.74 48.66
CA ARG A 48 8.72 30.74 49.42
C ARG A 48 7.24 30.75 49.04
N CYS A 49 6.61 29.57 48.99
CA CYS A 49 5.16 29.42 49.18
C CYS A 49 4.93 28.50 50.38
N GLN A 50 4.24 29.02 51.39
CA GLN A 50 4.01 28.39 52.68
C GLN A 50 2.50 28.16 52.83
N SER A 51 2.15 26.89 53.14
CA SER A 51 0.99 26.37 53.87
C SER A 51 -0.33 27.17 53.96
N CYS A 52 -1.44 26.46 53.70
CA CYS A 52 -2.60 26.43 54.61
C CYS A 52 -3.26 25.04 54.55
N CYS A 53 -3.41 24.41 55.71
CA CYS A 53 -4.18 23.18 55.94
C CYS A 53 -5.58 23.50 56.50
N ASP A 54 -6.46 22.51 56.35
CA ASP A 54 -7.62 22.16 57.18
C ASP A 54 -8.94 22.95 57.09
N ALA A 55 -9.98 22.29 56.55
CA ALA A 55 -11.28 22.15 57.20
C ALA A 55 -12.10 20.99 56.61
N ALA A 56 -12.72 20.21 57.50
CA ALA A 56 -13.43 18.97 57.24
C ALA A 56 -14.91 19.14 56.80
N SER A 57 -15.43 18.06 56.20
CA SER A 57 -16.76 17.66 55.67
C SER A 57 -18.00 17.98 56.55
N PRO A 58 -19.28 17.75 56.14
CA PRO A 58 -19.76 16.82 55.10
C PRO A 58 -20.99 17.25 54.24
N GLY A 59 -21.23 16.51 53.16
CA GLY A 59 -22.52 16.47 52.47
C GLY A 59 -22.45 16.82 50.99
N GLY A 60 -22.37 15.81 50.14
CA GLY A 60 -22.47 15.95 48.70
C GLY A 60 -22.48 14.57 48.07
N ALA A 61 -23.44 14.33 47.20
CA ALA A 61 -23.77 13.05 46.60
C ALA A 61 -22.54 12.29 46.06
N VAL A 62 -22.60 10.97 46.14
CA VAL A 62 -21.78 10.07 45.33
C VAL A 62 -22.18 10.35 43.88
N GLU A 63 -21.43 11.21 43.19
CA GLU A 63 -21.35 11.14 41.74
C GLU A 63 -20.59 9.84 41.44
N GLU A 64 -21.34 8.82 41.02
CA GLU A 64 -20.80 7.81 40.12
C GLU A 64 -20.19 8.57 38.94
N ILE A 65 -18.87 8.77 38.99
CA ILE A 65 -18.11 9.10 37.80
C ILE A 65 -18.22 7.86 36.94
N ASP A 66 -19.16 7.89 36.01
CA ASP A 66 -19.25 6.99 34.89
C ASP A 66 -17.91 7.11 34.15
N ILE A 67 -16.98 6.21 34.45
CA ILE A 67 -15.77 5.99 33.65
C ILE A 67 -16.18 5.18 32.41
N GLU A 68 -17.24 5.60 31.72
CA GLU A 68 -17.31 5.43 30.27
C GLU A 68 -16.30 6.40 29.68
N ARG A 69 -15.05 5.92 29.69
CA ARG A 69 -13.96 6.47 28.91
C ARG A 69 -14.52 6.77 27.52
N GLN A 70 -14.71 8.05 27.20
CA GLN A 70 -14.95 8.54 25.85
C GLN A 70 -13.80 8.03 24.99
N LEU A 71 -13.90 6.80 24.49
CA LEU A 71 -13.13 6.32 23.37
C LEU A 71 -13.45 7.32 22.27
N SER A 72 -12.45 8.11 21.91
CA SER A 72 -12.59 9.17 20.92
C SER A 72 -13.28 8.58 19.69
N GLN A 73 -14.46 9.09 19.34
CA GLN A 73 -15.20 8.69 18.14
C GLN A 73 -14.50 9.07 16.83
N GLN A 74 -13.21 9.46 16.91
CA GLN A 74 -12.43 9.94 15.78
C GLN A 74 -11.84 8.77 15.01
N PRO A 75 -11.81 8.85 13.66
CA PRO A 75 -11.13 7.83 12.86
C PRO A 75 -9.66 7.75 13.26
N LEU A 76 -9.10 6.53 13.32
CA LEU A 76 -7.70 6.30 13.70
C LEU A 76 -6.67 6.96 12.75
N TYR A 77 -7.10 7.41 11.57
CA TYR A 77 -6.24 7.93 10.50
C TYR A 77 -6.70 9.28 9.92
N TYR A 78 -7.70 9.95 10.51
CA TYR A 78 -8.10 11.32 10.14
C TYR A 78 -7.99 12.25 11.34
N SER A 79 -7.44 13.45 11.13
CA SER A 79 -7.57 14.52 12.11
C SER A 79 -8.98 15.12 12.07
N SER A 80 -9.44 15.65 13.20
CA SER A 80 -10.77 16.22 13.44
C SER A 80 -11.20 17.39 12.53
N GLN A 81 -10.36 17.83 11.59
CA GLN A 81 -10.56 19.05 10.80
C GLN A 81 -11.00 18.82 9.34
N LEU A 82 -11.20 17.57 8.91
CA LEU A 82 -11.69 17.26 7.56
C LEU A 82 -13.20 17.02 7.56
N GLN A 83 -13.99 18.05 7.21
CA GLN A 83 -15.38 17.85 6.80
C GLN A 83 -15.41 17.13 5.45
N GLN A 84 -15.71 15.82 5.47
CA GLN A 84 -16.03 15.08 4.26
C GLN A 84 -17.50 15.26 3.91
N THR A 85 -17.77 15.86 2.76
CA THR A 85 -19.10 15.82 2.15
C THR A 85 -19.31 14.44 1.55
N LEU A 86 -19.91 13.53 2.33
CA LEU A 86 -20.31 12.21 1.88
C LEU A 86 -21.39 12.34 0.80
N ARG A 87 -21.01 12.19 -0.47
CA ARG A 87 -21.96 12.00 -1.58
C ARG A 87 -21.91 10.56 -2.04
N THR A 88 -22.74 9.74 -1.43
CA THR A 88 -23.01 8.37 -1.87
C THR A 88 -24.34 8.37 -2.62
N HIS A 89 -24.29 8.21 -3.94
CA HIS A 89 -25.48 7.85 -4.72
C HIS A 89 -25.83 6.39 -4.40
N HIS A 90 -26.73 6.17 -3.44
CA HIS A 90 -27.11 4.84 -2.94
C HIS A 90 -28.15 4.09 -3.79
N GLU A 91 -28.47 4.58 -4.98
CA GLU A 91 -29.51 3.97 -5.82
C GLU A 91 -28.90 3.07 -6.89
N ARG A 92 -28.39 1.90 -6.50
CA ARG A 92 -28.25 0.77 -7.42
C ARG A 92 -28.66 -0.52 -6.72
N LEU A 93 -29.65 -1.18 -7.34
CA LEU A 93 -30.10 -2.53 -7.07
C LEU A 93 -28.88 -3.47 -7.04
N ASP A 94 -28.89 -4.45 -6.14
CA ASP A 94 -27.97 -5.59 -6.26
C ASP A 94 -28.21 -6.23 -7.61
N TYR A 95 -27.25 -6.08 -8.50
CA TYR A 95 -27.33 -6.60 -9.85
C TYR A 95 -26.04 -7.32 -10.16
N ILE A 96 -26.15 -8.65 -10.20
CA ILE A 96 -25.05 -9.52 -10.55
C ILE A 96 -25.13 -9.79 -12.05
N GLU A 97 -24.14 -9.28 -12.78
CA GLU A 97 -24.01 -9.46 -14.22
C GLU A 97 -23.78 -10.94 -14.58
N ALA A 98 -24.06 -11.28 -15.83
CA ALA A 98 -23.72 -12.60 -16.35
C ALA A 98 -22.20 -12.79 -16.47
N GLU A 99 -21.48 -11.74 -16.84
CA GLU A 99 -20.03 -11.75 -17.04
C GLU A 99 -19.40 -10.45 -16.54
N TYR A 100 -18.20 -10.55 -15.97
CA TYR A 100 -17.38 -9.42 -15.54
C TYR A 100 -16.01 -9.49 -16.18
N GLU A 101 -15.65 -8.51 -17.01
CA GLU A 101 -14.30 -8.38 -17.54
C GLU A 101 -13.36 -7.86 -16.45
N PHE A 102 -12.18 -8.47 -16.34
CA PHE A 102 -11.15 -8.06 -15.40
C PHE A 102 -9.75 -8.28 -15.99
N GLY A 103 -8.76 -7.62 -15.39
CA GLY A 103 -7.35 -7.80 -15.68
C GLY A 103 -6.55 -8.10 -14.42
N VAL A 104 -5.46 -8.85 -14.58
CA VAL A 104 -4.46 -9.09 -13.54
C VAL A 104 -3.07 -8.72 -14.04
N VAL A 105 -2.24 -8.13 -13.16
CA VAL A 105 -0.87 -7.70 -13.50
C VAL A 105 0.19 -8.53 -12.79
N ALA A 106 1.26 -8.84 -13.51
CA ALA A 106 2.35 -9.66 -13.00
C ALA A 106 3.43 -8.81 -12.33
N ASP A 107 3.91 -9.30 -11.19
CA ASP A 107 5.23 -8.93 -10.67
C ASP A 107 6.21 -10.06 -10.98
N LEU A 108 7.31 -9.70 -11.64
CA LEU A 108 8.37 -10.64 -12.05
C LEU A 108 9.62 -10.50 -11.18
N ASP A 109 9.56 -9.69 -10.12
CA ASP A 109 10.68 -9.31 -9.29
C ASP A 109 11.86 -8.80 -10.15
N LEU A 110 13.06 -9.32 -9.88
CA LEU A 110 14.28 -9.04 -10.63
C LEU A 110 14.21 -9.51 -12.09
N ASN A 111 13.34 -10.46 -12.42
CA ASN A 111 13.18 -10.98 -13.78
C ASN A 111 12.38 -10.03 -14.69
N SER A 112 11.86 -8.92 -14.15
CA SER A 112 11.30 -7.83 -14.95
C SER A 112 12.35 -7.20 -15.88
N ARG A 113 13.64 -7.19 -15.50
CA ARG A 113 14.73 -6.56 -16.25
C ARG A 113 15.08 -7.37 -17.50
N ASP A 114 15.02 -6.73 -18.68
CA ASP A 114 15.57 -7.33 -19.90
C ASP A 114 17.11 -7.48 -19.82
N PRO A 115 17.68 -8.63 -20.21
CA PRO A 115 19.10 -8.85 -20.06
C PRO A 115 20.00 -8.10 -21.06
N GLN A 116 19.46 -7.54 -22.14
CA GLN A 116 20.21 -6.84 -23.20
C GLN A 116 19.81 -5.36 -23.36
N GLU A 117 18.51 -5.09 -23.44
CA GLU A 117 17.95 -3.76 -23.69
C GLU A 117 17.71 -3.02 -22.38
N PHE A 118 17.67 -1.68 -22.35
CA PHE A 118 17.36 -0.91 -21.12
C PHE A 118 15.86 -0.78 -20.89
N ILE A 119 15.19 -1.92 -20.70
CA ILE A 119 13.74 -2.03 -20.51
C ILE A 119 13.39 -3.01 -19.39
N TRP A 120 12.23 -2.78 -18.78
CA TRP A 120 11.60 -3.65 -17.80
C TRP A 120 10.22 -4.06 -18.30
N ARG A 121 9.82 -5.29 -17.97
CA ARG A 121 8.59 -5.91 -18.43
C ARG A 121 7.70 -6.36 -17.29
N SER A 122 6.41 -6.33 -17.56
CA SER A 122 5.34 -7.00 -16.82
C SER A 122 4.30 -7.50 -17.82
N TYR A 123 3.22 -8.11 -17.34
CA TYR A 123 2.14 -8.65 -18.16
C TYR A 123 0.79 -8.26 -17.59
N LEU A 124 -0.14 -7.82 -18.45
CA LEU A 124 -1.56 -7.72 -18.15
C LEU A 124 -2.26 -8.92 -18.77
N LYS A 125 -2.77 -9.83 -17.94
CA LYS A 125 -3.61 -10.95 -18.39
C LYS A 125 -5.08 -10.60 -18.18
N LYS A 126 -5.88 -10.67 -19.23
CA LYS A 126 -7.33 -10.42 -19.15
C LYS A 126 -8.11 -11.71 -18.93
N GLY A 127 -9.28 -11.57 -18.32
CA GLY A 127 -10.22 -12.67 -18.15
C GLY A 127 -11.63 -12.17 -17.89
N ARG A 128 -12.55 -13.12 -17.83
CA ARG A 128 -13.96 -12.90 -17.54
C ARG A 128 -14.42 -13.82 -16.43
N ALA A 129 -15.00 -13.25 -15.38
CA ALA A 129 -15.71 -14.02 -14.37
C ALA A 129 -17.14 -14.24 -14.86
N VAL A 130 -17.51 -15.49 -15.14
CA VAL A 130 -18.78 -15.87 -15.76
C VAL A 130 -19.67 -16.51 -14.71
N ARG A 131 -20.86 -15.94 -14.49
CA ARG A 131 -21.87 -16.47 -13.58
C ARG A 131 -22.56 -17.68 -14.22
N LEU A 132 -22.60 -18.78 -13.50
CA LEU A 132 -23.28 -19.99 -13.92
C LEU A 132 -24.79 -19.83 -13.71
N SER A 133 -25.56 -19.99 -14.79
CA SER A 133 -27.01 -19.72 -14.82
C SER A 133 -27.89 -20.96 -14.70
N SER A 134 -27.31 -22.15 -14.61
CA SER A 134 -28.07 -23.41 -14.44
C SER A 134 -28.57 -23.55 -13.00
N ARG A 135 -29.82 -23.97 -12.79
CA ARG A 135 -30.24 -24.51 -11.49
C ARG A 135 -29.58 -25.89 -11.34
N PRO A 136 -28.91 -26.22 -10.22
CA PRO A 136 -28.92 -25.58 -8.89
C PRO A 136 -27.79 -24.57 -8.61
N GLN A 137 -26.90 -24.29 -9.56
CA GLN A 137 -25.69 -23.46 -9.38
C GLN A 137 -25.94 -21.94 -9.48
N ARG A 138 -27.14 -21.47 -9.12
CA ARG A 138 -27.39 -20.02 -9.04
C ARG A 138 -26.34 -19.41 -8.10
N ASP A 139 -25.69 -18.37 -8.60
CA ASP A 139 -24.63 -17.60 -7.91
C ASP A 139 -23.23 -18.22 -7.93
N ARG A 140 -23.01 -19.37 -8.58
CA ARG A 140 -21.64 -19.85 -8.83
C ARG A 140 -20.98 -19.11 -9.98
N PHE A 141 -19.66 -19.06 -9.97
CA PHE A 141 -18.84 -18.43 -10.99
C PHE A 141 -17.74 -19.38 -11.49
N THR A 142 -17.38 -19.20 -12.75
CA THR A 142 -16.13 -19.70 -13.32
C THR A 142 -15.32 -18.54 -13.88
N VAL A 143 -14.05 -18.78 -14.21
CA VAL A 143 -13.17 -17.80 -14.83
C VAL A 143 -12.70 -18.32 -16.17
N VAL A 144 -12.88 -17.49 -17.20
CA VAL A 144 -12.36 -17.73 -18.55
C VAL A 144 -11.21 -16.73 -18.77
N TRP A 145 -10.06 -17.24 -19.20
CA TRP A 145 -8.89 -16.41 -19.48
C TRP A 145 -8.81 -16.06 -20.97
N ASP A 146 -8.48 -14.81 -21.25
CA ASP A 146 -8.32 -14.29 -22.60
C ASP A 146 -6.83 -14.00 -22.85
N GLU A 147 -6.52 -13.01 -23.68
CA GLU A 147 -5.16 -12.64 -24.07
C GLU A 147 -4.32 -12.06 -22.92
N GLU A 148 -3.00 -12.17 -23.10
CA GLU A 148 -1.99 -11.59 -22.22
C GLU A 148 -1.19 -10.56 -23.01
N LEU A 149 -1.12 -9.34 -22.49
CA LEU A 149 -0.43 -8.22 -23.10
C LEU A 149 0.87 -7.95 -22.35
N GLU A 150 1.97 -7.81 -23.09
CA GLU A 150 3.23 -7.37 -22.51
C GLU A 150 3.19 -5.87 -22.22
N LEU A 151 3.65 -5.50 -21.02
CA LEU A 151 3.79 -4.13 -20.55
C LEU A 151 5.27 -3.80 -20.48
N GLN A 152 5.70 -2.65 -21.00
CA GLN A 152 7.12 -2.28 -21.05
C GLN A 152 7.39 -0.84 -20.61
N SER A 153 8.43 -0.62 -19.81
CA SER A 153 8.93 0.71 -19.45
C SER A 153 10.45 0.76 -19.55
N SER A 154 10.99 1.90 -19.97
CA SER A 154 12.44 2.21 -19.92
C SER A 154 12.81 3.10 -18.72
N THR A 155 11.86 3.36 -17.81
CA THR A 155 12.07 4.12 -16.58
C THR A 155 12.27 3.15 -15.42
N ALA A 156 13.31 3.37 -14.60
CA ALA A 156 13.63 2.51 -13.47
C ALA A 156 14.32 3.26 -12.33
N THR A 157 14.26 2.68 -11.14
CA THR A 157 15.04 3.09 -9.97
C THR A 157 16.04 1.97 -9.68
N ARG A 158 17.34 2.29 -9.54
CA ARG A 158 18.40 1.30 -9.21
C ARG A 158 18.29 -0.01 -10.03
N ASN A 159 18.07 0.10 -11.33
CA ASN A 159 17.94 -1.01 -12.28
C ASN A 159 16.73 -1.96 -12.04
N ARG A 160 15.66 -1.49 -11.38
CA ARG A 160 14.42 -2.22 -11.10
C ARG A 160 13.19 -1.36 -11.38
N SER A 161 12.16 -1.96 -11.97
CA SER A 161 10.90 -1.33 -12.39
C SER A 161 9.93 -2.40 -12.89
N MET A 162 8.66 -2.02 -13.13
CA MET A 162 7.61 -2.92 -13.63
C MET A 162 7.35 -4.15 -12.73
N GLU A 163 7.72 -4.04 -11.46
CA GLU A 163 7.35 -4.98 -10.40
C GLU A 163 5.97 -4.54 -9.88
N LEU A 164 4.92 -4.92 -10.62
CA LEU A 164 3.57 -4.37 -10.49
C LEU A 164 2.76 -5.13 -9.44
N SER A 165 2.71 -4.59 -8.22
CA SER A 165 2.12 -5.28 -7.07
C SER A 165 0.63 -4.99 -6.85
N GLU A 166 0.01 -4.05 -7.59
CA GLU A 166 -1.44 -3.86 -7.56
C GLU A 166 -1.98 -3.16 -8.81
N LEU A 167 -3.28 -3.35 -9.10
CA LEU A 167 -4.04 -2.75 -10.19
C LEU A 167 -5.36 -2.12 -9.70
N VAL A 168 -5.67 -0.89 -10.14
CA VAL A 168 -6.99 -0.26 -9.85
C VAL A 168 -7.52 0.47 -11.07
N LEU A 169 -8.85 0.52 -11.21
CA LEU A 169 -9.51 1.40 -12.18
C LEU A 169 -10.01 2.67 -11.48
N PHE A 170 -9.32 3.80 -11.68
CA PHE A 170 -9.68 5.09 -11.11
C PHE A 170 -10.10 6.08 -12.19
N ARG A 171 -11.39 6.47 -12.24
CA ARG A 171 -11.92 7.45 -13.21
C ARG A 171 -11.46 7.18 -14.66
N ARG A 172 -11.57 5.91 -15.10
CA ARG A 172 -11.14 5.38 -16.42
C ARG A 172 -9.63 5.25 -16.63
N LEU A 173 -8.83 5.50 -15.61
CA LEU A 173 -7.40 5.20 -15.61
C LEU A 173 -7.20 3.84 -14.97
N LEU A 174 -6.82 2.85 -15.77
CA LEU A 174 -6.29 1.60 -15.24
C LEU A 174 -4.86 1.86 -14.77
N LEU A 175 -4.64 1.84 -13.46
CA LEU A 175 -3.38 2.21 -12.82
C LEU A 175 -2.77 0.98 -12.17
N ALA A 176 -1.51 0.69 -12.49
CA ALA A 176 -0.70 -0.28 -11.79
C ALA A 176 0.42 0.40 -11.01
N PHE A 177 0.75 -0.12 -9.83
CA PHE A 177 1.75 0.48 -8.95
C PHE A 177 2.99 -0.40 -8.89
N CYS A 178 4.15 0.20 -9.16
CA CYS A 178 5.42 -0.50 -9.04
C CYS A 178 6.00 -0.33 -7.64
N ASP A 179 6.16 -1.43 -6.92
CA ASP A 179 6.58 -1.48 -5.52
C ASP A 179 8.04 -1.03 -5.30
N TYR A 180 8.88 -1.17 -6.32
CA TYR A 180 10.30 -0.83 -6.19
C TYR A 180 10.58 0.60 -6.64
N SER A 181 10.00 1.01 -7.76
CA SER A 181 10.23 2.34 -8.33
C SER A 181 9.33 3.42 -7.74
N GLY A 182 8.26 3.03 -7.04
CA GLY A 182 7.22 3.94 -6.53
C GLY A 182 6.44 4.66 -7.64
N ILE A 183 6.55 4.18 -8.88
CA ILE A 183 5.86 4.79 -10.03
C ILE A 183 4.48 4.15 -10.18
N ALA A 184 3.46 5.00 -10.29
CA ALA A 184 2.15 4.61 -10.80
C ALA A 184 2.14 4.71 -12.33
N TYR A 185 1.81 3.60 -12.99
CA TYR A 185 1.67 3.49 -14.43
C TYR A 185 0.21 3.43 -14.83
N LYS A 186 -0.23 4.32 -15.74
CA LYS A 186 -1.47 4.11 -16.49
C LYS A 186 -1.21 3.05 -17.55
N ILE A 187 -2.07 2.04 -17.62
CA ILE A 187 -2.08 1.01 -18.66
C ILE A 187 -3.20 1.30 -19.65
N ASP A 188 -2.92 1.18 -20.94
CA ASP A 188 -3.92 1.03 -21.98
C ASP A 188 -4.18 -0.48 -22.21
N ALA A 189 -5.29 -0.98 -21.66
CA ALA A 189 -5.64 -2.40 -21.69
C ALA A 189 -5.97 -2.96 -23.09
N SER A 190 -6.06 -2.10 -24.10
CA SER A 190 -6.24 -2.51 -25.50
C SER A 190 -4.92 -2.70 -26.25
N THR A 191 -3.84 -2.04 -25.81
CA THR A 191 -2.55 -2.04 -26.51
C THR A 191 -1.36 -2.51 -25.68
N GLY A 192 -1.50 -2.62 -24.35
CA GLY A 192 -0.39 -2.90 -23.43
C GLY A 192 0.54 -1.71 -23.20
N LYS A 193 0.29 -0.55 -23.82
CA LYS A 193 1.11 0.65 -23.61
C LYS A 193 0.96 1.16 -22.19
N VAL A 194 2.08 1.46 -21.55
CA VAL A 194 2.13 2.02 -20.20
C VAL A 194 2.65 3.45 -20.22
N PHE A 195 2.15 4.26 -19.29
CA PHE A 195 2.47 5.68 -19.19
C PHE A 195 2.68 6.05 -17.73
N GLN A 196 3.81 6.67 -17.39
CA GLN A 196 4.07 7.17 -16.05
C GLN A 196 3.02 8.22 -15.68
N ARG A 197 2.55 8.19 -14.42
CA ARG A 197 1.57 9.15 -13.89
C ARG A 197 2.07 9.83 -12.64
N TRP A 198 2.37 9.06 -11.61
CA TRP A 198 2.81 9.57 -10.32
C TRP A 198 4.10 8.88 -9.89
N VAL A 199 4.93 9.60 -9.15
CA VAL A 199 6.11 9.07 -8.47
C VAL A 199 5.90 9.32 -6.98
N ILE A 200 5.95 8.25 -6.20
CA ILE A 200 5.43 8.24 -4.83
C ILE A 200 6.58 8.01 -3.87
N ALA A 201 6.84 8.99 -3.01
CA ALA A 201 7.86 8.92 -1.97
C ALA A 201 7.40 8.06 -0.78
N ASP A 202 8.36 7.41 -0.11
CA ASP A 202 8.08 6.50 1.00
C ASP A 202 7.59 7.23 2.28
N GLY A 203 7.04 6.47 3.23
CA GLY A 203 6.69 6.95 4.58
C GLY A 203 5.75 8.17 4.57
N ASN A 204 6.14 9.23 5.27
CA ASN A 204 5.37 10.47 5.37
C ASN A 204 5.43 11.36 4.11
N GLY A 205 6.08 10.89 3.04
CA GLY A 205 6.27 11.61 1.79
C GLY A 205 7.55 12.45 1.71
N ASN A 206 8.36 12.49 2.77
CA ASN A 206 9.66 13.18 2.81
C ASN A 206 10.85 12.21 2.84
N GLU A 207 10.62 10.95 2.45
CA GLU A 207 11.65 9.94 2.33
C GLU A 207 12.18 9.88 0.90
N PRO A 208 13.52 9.87 0.68
CA PRO A 208 14.09 9.82 -0.66
C PRO A 208 13.90 8.46 -1.36
N LYS A 209 13.55 7.42 -0.60
CA LYS A 209 13.26 6.09 -1.11
C LYS A 209 11.87 6.09 -1.77
N PRO A 210 11.67 5.37 -2.90
CA PRO A 210 10.32 5.17 -3.42
C PRO A 210 9.44 4.34 -2.49
N PHE A 211 8.14 4.61 -2.52
CA PHE A 211 7.15 3.89 -1.73
C PHE A 211 6.95 2.46 -2.25
N LYS A 212 7.01 1.48 -1.33
CA LYS A 212 6.67 0.09 -1.61
C LYS A 212 5.17 -0.11 -1.59
N ALA A 213 4.56 0.13 -2.75
CA ALA A 213 3.13 -0.02 -2.99
C ALA A 213 2.74 -1.50 -3.09
N GLU A 214 1.77 -1.94 -2.30
CA GLU A 214 1.39 -3.36 -2.18
C GLU A 214 -0.11 -3.61 -2.32
N TRP A 215 -0.91 -2.59 -1.99
CA TRP A 215 -2.37 -2.68 -2.12
C TRP A 215 -2.94 -1.32 -2.45
N ALA A 216 -4.04 -1.31 -3.16
CA ALA A 216 -4.66 -0.10 -3.65
C ALA A 216 -6.16 -0.29 -3.86
N VAL A 217 -6.92 0.72 -3.47
CA VAL A 217 -8.38 0.69 -3.53
C VAL A 217 -8.96 2.08 -3.81
N ILE A 218 -10.20 2.11 -4.32
CA ILE A 218 -10.95 3.35 -4.47
C ILE A 218 -11.89 3.53 -3.27
N LYS A 219 -11.63 4.59 -2.48
CA LYS A 219 -12.52 5.00 -1.39
C LYS A 219 -12.82 6.49 -1.51
N ASP A 220 -14.11 6.80 -1.51
CA ASP A 220 -14.64 8.17 -1.59
C ASP A 220 -13.97 8.99 -2.72
N ASP A 221 -13.86 8.36 -3.91
CA ASP A 221 -13.31 8.96 -5.14
C ASP A 221 -11.83 9.38 -5.06
N HIS A 222 -11.07 8.68 -4.23
CA HIS A 222 -9.62 8.77 -4.15
C HIS A 222 -9.00 7.37 -4.29
N VAL A 223 -7.78 7.32 -4.81
CA VAL A 223 -6.94 6.12 -4.68
C VAL A 223 -6.33 6.11 -3.29
N TRP A 224 -6.57 5.04 -2.55
CA TRP A 224 -5.88 4.73 -1.31
C TRP A 224 -4.84 3.68 -1.63
N LEU A 225 -3.59 3.94 -1.30
CA LEU A 225 -2.45 3.11 -1.66
C LEU A 225 -1.61 2.88 -0.42
N GLY A 226 -1.45 1.61 -0.02
CA GLY A 226 -0.64 1.25 1.13
C GLY A 226 0.50 0.30 0.80
N SER A 227 1.29 0.04 1.83
CA SER A 227 2.40 -0.91 1.85
C SER A 227 2.04 -2.09 2.76
N ILE A 228 3.03 -2.92 3.08
CA ILE A 228 2.90 -4.18 3.84
C ILE A 228 2.34 -4.02 5.26
N GLY A 229 2.36 -2.81 5.83
CA GLY A 229 1.65 -2.48 7.07
C GLY A 229 2.30 -2.94 8.38
N PHE A 230 3.62 -3.16 8.40
CA PHE A 230 4.35 -3.44 9.65
C PHE A 230 5.77 -2.85 9.62
N GLU A 231 6.50 -2.98 10.73
CA GLU A 231 7.83 -2.39 10.90
C GLU A 231 8.91 -3.06 10.05
N TRP A 232 9.85 -2.26 9.54
CA TRP A 232 11.08 -2.81 8.96
C TRP A 232 12.10 -3.11 10.04
N TYR A 233 12.66 -4.33 9.99
CA TYR A 233 13.65 -4.78 10.96
C TYR A 233 15.07 -4.78 10.39
N GLY A 234 16.04 -4.52 11.26
CA GLY A 234 17.45 -4.72 10.98
C GLY A 234 17.88 -6.16 11.24
N LYS A 235 19.16 -6.44 11.00
CA LYS A 235 19.72 -7.79 11.10
C LYS A 235 19.71 -8.34 12.53
N SER A 236 19.67 -7.48 13.55
CA SER A 236 19.59 -7.89 14.95
C SER A 236 18.17 -7.89 15.50
N GLY A 237 17.16 -7.69 14.64
CA GLY A 237 15.74 -7.70 15.01
C GLY A 237 15.25 -6.42 15.69
N GLU A 238 16.03 -5.34 15.59
CA GLU A 238 15.67 -3.98 15.95
C GLU A 238 14.74 -3.35 14.90
N ILE A 239 13.79 -2.52 15.32
CA ILE A 239 12.96 -1.75 14.40
C ILE A 239 13.80 -0.60 13.82
N LEU A 240 13.96 -0.57 12.50
CA LEU A 240 14.68 0.49 11.79
C LEU A 240 13.76 1.69 11.52
N HIS A 241 12.57 1.45 10.98
CA HIS A 241 11.58 2.48 10.67
C HIS A 241 10.18 1.88 10.45
N ARG A 242 9.18 2.78 10.37
CA ARG A 242 7.75 2.46 10.26
C ARG A 242 7.13 2.91 8.92
N ASN A 243 7.94 3.22 7.91
CA ASN A 243 7.46 3.79 6.64
C ASN A 243 6.37 2.96 5.93
N ALA A 244 6.42 1.63 6.05
CA ALA A 244 5.41 0.74 5.48
C ALA A 244 4.03 0.81 6.18
N GLU A 245 3.95 1.49 7.31
CA GLU A 245 2.69 1.77 8.02
C GLU A 245 2.03 3.07 7.55
N TRP A 246 2.57 3.75 6.52
CA TRP A 246 1.95 4.94 5.92
C TRP A 246 1.11 4.61 4.69
N VAL A 247 -0.03 5.28 4.56
CA VAL A 247 -0.93 5.17 3.41
C VAL A 247 -0.98 6.47 2.63
N LYS A 248 -0.98 6.36 1.30
CA LYS A 248 -1.04 7.46 0.34
C LYS A 248 -2.47 7.60 -0.15
N VAL A 249 -3.02 8.82 -0.10
CA VAL A 249 -4.34 9.13 -0.66
C VAL A 249 -4.17 10.10 -1.81
N ILE A 250 -4.50 9.65 -3.01
CA ILE A 250 -4.30 10.38 -4.26
C ILE A 250 -5.65 10.81 -4.81
N ASP A 251 -5.82 12.11 -5.03
CA ASP A 251 -7.02 12.66 -5.65
C ASP A 251 -6.96 12.62 -7.19
N PHE A 252 -8.04 13.05 -7.84
CA PHE A 252 -8.11 13.09 -9.31
C PHE A 252 -7.17 14.12 -9.96
N ASN A 253 -6.67 15.10 -9.20
CA ASN A 253 -5.67 16.06 -9.66
C ASN A 253 -4.23 15.54 -9.48
N GLY A 254 -4.06 14.38 -8.86
CA GLY A 254 -2.76 13.81 -8.52
C GLY A 254 -2.14 14.37 -7.24
N MET A 255 -2.91 15.09 -6.41
CA MET A 255 -2.43 15.52 -5.09
C MET A 255 -2.34 14.31 -4.16
N ILE A 256 -1.19 14.12 -3.55
CA ILE A 256 -0.91 13.01 -2.63
C ILE A 256 -0.94 13.53 -1.19
N ARG A 257 -1.80 12.94 -0.35
CA ARG A 257 -1.77 13.09 1.11
C ARG A 257 -1.19 11.84 1.74
N ASN A 258 -0.34 12.00 2.75
CA ASN A 258 0.27 10.89 3.48
C ASN A 258 -0.43 10.77 4.84
N LEU A 259 -1.00 9.60 5.12
CA LEU A 259 -1.69 9.29 6.35
C LEU A 259 -0.89 8.28 7.15
N ASP A 260 -0.69 8.58 8.43
CA ASP A 260 -0.11 7.63 9.38
C ASP A 260 -1.17 6.58 9.73
N TRP A 261 -0.96 5.34 9.28
CA TRP A 261 -1.83 4.20 9.57
C TRP A 261 -1.24 3.30 10.67
N HIS A 262 -0.16 3.70 11.34
CA HIS A 262 0.39 2.94 12.46
C HIS A 262 -0.67 2.57 13.52
N PRO A 263 -1.55 3.49 13.98
CA PRO A 263 -2.60 3.13 14.94
C PRO A 263 -3.59 2.09 14.39
N VAL A 264 -3.87 2.14 13.08
CA VAL A 264 -4.76 1.19 12.40
C VAL A 264 -4.12 -0.20 12.38
N TYR A 265 -2.89 -0.31 11.90
CA TYR A 265 -2.17 -1.59 11.86
C TYR A 265 -1.95 -2.17 13.26
N GLN A 266 -1.70 -1.32 14.27
CA GLN A 266 -1.61 -1.76 15.65
C GLN A 266 -2.94 -2.31 16.19
N ALA A 267 -4.07 -1.68 15.87
CA ALA A 267 -5.40 -2.17 16.24
C ALA A 267 -5.68 -3.54 15.59
N ILE A 268 -5.36 -3.68 14.31
CA ILE A 268 -5.47 -4.96 13.59
C ILE A 268 -4.62 -6.03 14.29
N ARG A 269 -3.33 -5.78 14.51
CA ARG A 269 -2.40 -6.72 15.17
C ARG A 269 -2.88 -7.17 16.54
N THR A 270 -3.51 -6.27 17.30
CA THR A 270 -4.07 -6.58 18.62
C THR A 270 -5.22 -7.58 18.51
N VAL A 271 -6.16 -7.35 17.59
CA VAL A 271 -7.34 -8.23 17.41
C VAL A 271 -6.97 -9.56 16.77
N THR A 272 -5.95 -9.58 15.90
CA THR A 272 -5.46 -10.80 15.23
C THR A 272 -4.43 -11.57 16.04
N ASN A 273 -4.06 -11.09 17.24
CA ASN A 273 -3.00 -11.64 18.08
C ASN A 273 -1.65 -11.80 17.33
N THR A 274 -1.31 -10.80 16.51
CA THR A 274 -0.05 -10.72 15.75
C THR A 274 0.81 -9.52 16.18
N THR A 275 0.63 -9.07 17.42
CA THR A 275 1.57 -8.14 18.07
C THR A 275 2.94 -8.79 18.26
N LEU A 276 3.97 -7.99 18.52
CA LEU A 276 5.33 -8.48 18.76
C LEU A 276 5.37 -9.66 19.77
N PRO A 277 6.12 -10.74 19.49
CA PRO A 277 7.04 -10.92 18.37
C PRO A 277 6.40 -11.24 17.01
N GLY A 278 5.10 -11.52 16.96
CA GLY A 278 4.37 -11.80 15.73
C GLY A 278 4.29 -10.62 14.75
N TYR A 279 3.73 -10.88 13.58
CA TYR A 279 3.54 -9.88 12.52
C TYR A 279 2.36 -10.24 11.61
N ILE A 280 1.91 -9.27 10.83
CA ILE A 280 0.90 -9.45 9.79
C ILE A 280 1.31 -8.63 8.57
N TRP A 281 1.14 -9.19 7.38
CA TRP A 281 1.59 -8.63 6.11
C TRP A 281 0.39 -8.40 5.20
N HIS A 282 0.19 -7.17 4.72
CA HIS A 282 -0.99 -6.77 3.96
C HIS A 282 -0.69 -6.49 2.49
N GLU A 283 -1.42 -7.16 1.59
CA GLU A 283 -1.40 -6.91 0.14
C GLU A 283 -2.80 -6.95 -0.50
N ALA A 284 -3.75 -7.66 0.12
CA ALA A 284 -5.14 -7.65 -0.34
C ALA A 284 -6.00 -6.80 0.61
N VAL A 285 -6.34 -5.58 0.16
CA VAL A 285 -7.21 -4.63 0.88
C VAL A 285 -8.27 -4.06 -0.06
N GLU A 286 -9.54 -4.08 0.35
CA GLU A 286 -10.68 -3.53 -0.40
C GLU A 286 -11.62 -2.71 0.51
N TRP A 287 -12.40 -1.83 -0.11
CA TRP A 287 -13.37 -0.93 0.51
C TRP A 287 -14.77 -1.27 0.00
N GLU A 288 -15.68 -1.60 0.90
CA GLU A 288 -17.09 -1.81 0.60
C GLU A 288 -17.87 -0.52 0.91
N PRO A 289 -18.30 0.25 -0.11
CA PRO A 289 -18.81 1.59 0.10
C PRO A 289 -20.21 1.63 0.74
N ALA A 290 -21.05 0.62 0.56
CA ALA A 290 -22.43 0.64 1.03
C ALA A 290 -22.52 0.52 2.56
N ARG A 291 -21.71 -0.37 3.15
CA ARG A 291 -21.61 -0.53 4.61
C ARG A 291 -20.41 0.19 5.23
N ARG A 292 -19.58 0.83 4.39
CA ARG A 292 -18.37 1.56 4.79
C ARG A 292 -17.41 0.66 5.56
N LEU A 293 -17.09 -0.49 4.97
CA LEU A 293 -16.24 -1.51 5.55
C LEU A 293 -14.89 -1.59 4.85
N TRP A 294 -13.83 -1.74 5.64
CA TRP A 294 -12.54 -2.23 5.19
C TRP A 294 -12.53 -3.76 5.22
N ILE A 295 -12.01 -4.37 4.16
CA ILE A 295 -11.90 -5.81 4.01
C ILE A 295 -10.44 -6.13 3.69
N MET A 296 -9.82 -7.01 4.48
CA MET A 296 -8.42 -7.34 4.32
C MET A 296 -8.20 -8.85 4.37
N LEU A 297 -7.37 -9.34 3.46
CA LEU A 297 -6.87 -10.71 3.42
C LEU A 297 -5.35 -10.64 3.51
N PRO A 298 -4.75 -10.75 4.70
CA PRO A 298 -3.30 -10.69 4.85
C PRO A 298 -2.62 -11.79 4.01
N ARG A 299 -1.46 -11.46 3.42
CA ARG A 299 -0.62 -12.45 2.72
C ARG A 299 -0.03 -13.43 3.70
N PHE A 300 0.49 -12.90 4.81
CA PHE A 300 1.14 -13.65 5.88
C PHE A 300 0.68 -13.15 7.26
N ALA A 301 0.63 -14.05 8.23
CA ALA A 301 0.35 -13.73 9.62
C ALA A 301 1.00 -14.73 10.56
N SER A 302 1.78 -14.23 11.53
CA SER A 302 2.36 -15.04 12.60
C SER A 302 2.04 -14.44 13.96
N ASN A 303 1.68 -15.30 14.92
CA ASN A 303 1.42 -14.92 16.31
C ASN A 303 2.60 -15.19 17.25
N THR A 304 3.61 -15.92 16.78
CA THR A 304 4.71 -16.42 17.61
C THR A 304 6.09 -16.08 17.05
N SER A 305 6.22 -16.03 15.72
CA SER A 305 7.51 -15.83 15.06
C SER A 305 7.70 -14.37 14.66
N LYS A 306 8.94 -13.89 14.82
CA LYS A 306 9.38 -12.63 14.21
C LYS A 306 9.46 -12.78 12.70
N TYR A 307 9.11 -11.72 11.98
CA TYR A 307 9.35 -11.65 10.54
C TYR A 307 10.84 -11.93 10.25
N THR A 308 11.07 -12.88 9.35
CA THR A 308 12.41 -13.25 8.87
C THR A 308 12.34 -13.32 7.34
N PRO A 309 13.07 -12.44 6.63
CA PRO A 309 13.06 -12.45 5.17
C PRO A 309 13.41 -13.83 4.57
N GLY A 310 12.59 -14.29 3.64
CA GLY A 310 12.67 -15.59 2.98
C GLY A 310 11.96 -16.74 3.71
N HIS A 311 11.44 -16.52 4.92
CA HIS A 311 10.75 -17.55 5.72
C HIS A 311 9.24 -17.28 5.87
N GLU A 312 8.77 -16.09 5.50
CA GLU A 312 7.39 -15.62 5.62
C GLU A 312 6.37 -16.49 4.86
N HIS A 313 6.78 -17.19 3.81
CA HIS A 313 5.92 -18.10 3.05
C HIS A 313 5.38 -19.28 3.89
N GLN A 314 5.97 -19.56 5.06
CA GLN A 314 5.46 -20.54 6.02
C GLN A 314 4.29 -19.99 6.85
N ASP A 315 4.10 -18.68 6.87
CA ASP A 315 3.10 -17.97 7.67
C ASP A 315 1.88 -17.54 6.82
N THR A 316 1.62 -18.17 5.68
CA THR A 316 0.41 -17.90 4.87
C THR A 316 -0.87 -18.14 5.67
N THR A 317 -1.89 -17.32 5.46
CA THR A 317 -3.12 -17.33 6.26
C THR A 317 -4.39 -17.29 5.42
N ASN A 318 -5.49 -17.83 5.96
CA ASN A 318 -6.86 -17.70 5.43
C ASN A 318 -7.71 -16.68 6.21
N MET A 319 -7.07 -15.80 6.97
CA MET A 319 -7.74 -14.79 7.77
C MET A 319 -8.48 -13.77 6.89
N LEU A 320 -9.75 -13.50 7.23
CA LEU A 320 -10.57 -12.45 6.65
C LEU A 320 -10.88 -11.41 7.72
N ILE A 321 -10.30 -10.21 7.56
CA ILE A 321 -10.47 -9.09 8.50
C ILE A 321 -11.51 -8.15 7.92
N ILE A 322 -12.55 -7.83 8.68
CA ILE A 322 -13.60 -6.90 8.30
C ILE A 322 -13.68 -5.83 9.39
N ALA A 323 -13.43 -4.58 9.02
CA ALA A 323 -13.46 -3.46 9.95
C ALA A 323 -14.45 -2.38 9.51
N ASP A 324 -15.07 -1.70 10.45
CA ASP A 324 -15.76 -0.45 10.14
C ASP A 324 -14.76 0.62 9.69
N GLU A 325 -15.26 1.69 9.06
CA GLU A 325 -14.40 2.75 8.53
C GLU A 325 -13.38 3.28 9.53
N ARG A 326 -13.73 3.31 10.82
CA ARG A 326 -12.88 3.89 11.87
C ARG A 326 -11.97 2.87 12.54
N PHE A 327 -12.05 1.58 12.17
CA PHE A 327 -11.37 0.47 12.84
C PHE A 327 -11.69 0.39 14.35
N VAL A 328 -12.89 0.83 14.74
CA VAL A 328 -13.42 0.67 16.10
C VAL A 328 -13.96 -0.73 16.29
N ASN A 329 -14.62 -1.26 15.26
CA ASN A 329 -15.15 -2.61 15.24
C ASN A 329 -14.38 -3.42 14.20
N ILE A 330 -13.55 -4.35 14.66
CA ILE A 330 -12.77 -5.25 13.80
C ILE A 330 -13.24 -6.67 14.07
N GLN A 331 -13.71 -7.34 13.03
CA GLN A 331 -14.11 -8.75 13.04
C GLN A 331 -13.07 -9.57 12.29
N VAL A 332 -12.72 -10.72 12.85
CA VAL A 332 -11.81 -11.68 12.22
C VAL A 332 -12.58 -12.96 11.97
N LYS A 333 -12.65 -13.33 10.70
CA LYS A 333 -13.22 -14.59 10.19
C LYS A 333 -12.13 -15.37 9.46
N PHE A 334 -12.47 -16.54 8.95
CA PHE A 334 -11.57 -17.39 8.18
C PHE A 334 -12.30 -17.92 6.96
N LEU A 335 -11.61 -17.97 5.83
CA LEU A 335 -12.14 -18.57 4.61
C LEU A 335 -12.25 -20.10 4.78
N GLU A 336 -13.29 -20.69 4.18
CA GLU A 336 -13.59 -22.13 4.28
C GLU A 336 -12.44 -23.03 3.77
N HIS A 337 -11.67 -22.54 2.80
CA HIS A 337 -10.58 -23.29 2.17
C HIS A 337 -9.23 -22.60 2.36
N HIS A 338 -8.27 -23.31 2.95
CA HIS A 338 -6.90 -22.87 3.17
C HIS A 338 -5.91 -23.91 2.61
N GLU A 339 -4.88 -23.43 1.93
CA GLU A 339 -3.77 -24.23 1.43
C GLU A 339 -2.48 -23.50 1.78
N MET A 340 -1.61 -24.13 2.56
CA MET A 340 -0.35 -23.53 2.99
C MET A 340 0.54 -23.19 1.79
N GLY A 341 1.29 -22.09 1.90
CA GLY A 341 2.18 -21.60 0.86
C GLY A 341 1.50 -20.67 -0.16
N TYR A 342 0.17 -20.55 -0.15
CA TYR A 342 -0.55 -19.53 -0.93
C TYR A 342 -0.91 -18.32 -0.07
N GLY A 343 -0.29 -17.17 -0.34
CA GLY A 343 -0.60 -15.89 0.30
C GLY A 343 -1.48 -15.01 -0.59
N PHE A 344 -2.45 -14.29 0.00
CA PHE A 344 -3.30 -13.36 -0.74
C PHE A 344 -2.54 -12.13 -1.21
N THR A 345 -2.75 -11.75 -2.46
CA THR A 345 -2.04 -10.63 -3.11
C THR A 345 -2.98 -9.53 -3.59
N SER A 346 -4.24 -9.85 -3.92
CA SER A 346 -5.24 -8.83 -4.23
C SER A 346 -6.66 -9.28 -3.90
N ILE A 347 -7.53 -8.29 -3.70
CA ILE A 347 -8.98 -8.46 -3.56
C ILE A 347 -9.66 -7.32 -4.30
N LYS A 348 -10.73 -7.61 -5.03
CA LYS A 348 -11.62 -6.62 -5.61
C LYS A 348 -13.09 -6.97 -5.45
N ARG A 349 -13.90 -6.00 -5.06
CA ARG A 349 -15.36 -6.16 -5.00
C ARG A 349 -15.93 -6.39 -6.39
N LEU A 350 -16.82 -7.38 -6.54
CA LEU A 350 -17.54 -7.58 -7.80
C LEU A 350 -18.42 -6.36 -8.10
N PRO A 351 -18.34 -5.75 -9.30
CA PRO A 351 -19.20 -4.65 -9.68
C PRO A 351 -20.68 -5.02 -9.52
N GLY A 352 -21.48 -4.11 -8.95
CA GLY A 352 -22.90 -4.37 -8.67
C GLY A 352 -23.21 -5.33 -7.51
N SER A 353 -22.22 -6.00 -6.92
CA SER A 353 -22.40 -6.84 -5.72
C SER A 353 -22.02 -6.12 -4.43
N ARG A 354 -22.81 -6.33 -3.37
CA ARG A 354 -22.50 -5.86 -2.01
C ARG A 354 -21.73 -6.87 -1.17
N HIS A 355 -21.69 -8.13 -1.57
CA HIS A 355 -21.20 -9.22 -0.73
C HIS A 355 -20.17 -10.13 -1.40
N LEU A 356 -19.94 -10.00 -2.71
CA LEU A 356 -19.00 -10.85 -3.44
C LEU A 356 -17.71 -10.10 -3.80
N PHE A 357 -16.60 -10.81 -3.65
CA PHE A 357 -15.25 -10.30 -3.88
C PHE A 357 -14.46 -11.33 -4.66
N MET A 358 -13.77 -10.89 -5.69
CA MET A 358 -12.77 -11.69 -6.38
C MET A 358 -11.42 -11.50 -5.69
N VAL A 359 -10.69 -12.57 -5.47
CA VAL A 359 -9.40 -12.57 -4.76
C VAL A 359 -8.33 -13.26 -5.58
N LEU A 360 -7.08 -12.81 -5.43
CA LEU A 360 -5.87 -13.47 -5.94
C LEU A 360 -5.02 -13.96 -4.78
N ARG A 361 -4.36 -15.11 -4.99
CA ARG A 361 -3.32 -15.61 -4.09
C ARG A 361 -2.19 -16.23 -4.90
N VAL A 362 -0.98 -16.09 -4.38
CA VAL A 362 0.25 -16.55 -5.02
C VAL A 362 0.97 -17.53 -4.09
N LYS A 363 1.52 -18.57 -4.71
CA LYS A 363 2.52 -19.45 -4.10
C LYS A 363 3.86 -19.24 -4.77
N GLU A 364 4.88 -19.06 -3.95
CA GLU A 364 6.28 -18.94 -4.35
C GLU A 364 7.08 -20.03 -3.65
N GLU A 365 7.59 -20.97 -4.44
CA GLU A 365 8.60 -21.93 -4.03
C GLU A 365 9.84 -21.72 -4.90
N ALA A 366 11.01 -22.23 -4.45
CA ALA A 366 12.32 -21.89 -5.01
C ALA A 366 12.44 -21.94 -6.55
N THR A 367 11.62 -22.73 -7.25
CA THR A 367 11.58 -22.83 -8.71
C THR A 367 10.19 -22.67 -9.31
N GLU A 368 9.15 -22.53 -8.50
CA GLU A 368 7.76 -22.54 -8.95
C GLU A 368 7.00 -21.33 -8.41
N THR A 369 6.34 -20.62 -9.31
CA THR A 369 5.44 -19.54 -8.98
C THR A 369 4.08 -19.86 -9.55
N HIS A 370 3.03 -19.74 -8.74
CA HIS A 370 1.69 -20.07 -9.18
C HIS A 370 0.64 -19.12 -8.59
N THR A 371 -0.24 -18.60 -9.44
CA THR A 371 -1.37 -17.75 -9.01
C THR A 371 -2.69 -18.50 -9.15
N GLN A 372 -3.54 -18.35 -8.14
CA GLN A 372 -4.92 -18.78 -8.14
C GLN A 372 -5.88 -17.61 -7.88
N ALA A 373 -7.12 -17.76 -8.32
CA ALA A 373 -8.19 -16.81 -8.10
C ALA A 373 -9.43 -17.51 -7.51
N ALA A 374 -10.25 -16.76 -6.77
CA ALA A 374 -11.54 -17.23 -6.28
C ALA A 374 -12.56 -16.08 -6.21
N ILE A 375 -13.84 -16.42 -6.12
CA ILE A 375 -14.88 -15.47 -5.70
C ILE A 375 -15.41 -15.93 -4.35
N ILE A 376 -15.40 -15.02 -3.37
CA ILE A 376 -15.78 -15.29 -1.98
C ILE A 376 -16.81 -14.27 -1.49
N ASP A 377 -17.48 -14.57 -0.37
CA ASP A 377 -18.23 -13.59 0.41
C ASP A 377 -17.59 -13.23 1.75
N LEU A 378 -18.23 -12.31 2.48
CA LEU A 378 -17.79 -11.84 3.80
C LEU A 378 -18.01 -12.84 4.94
N ASP A 379 -18.60 -14.01 4.67
CA ASP A 379 -18.68 -15.13 5.60
C ASP A 379 -17.59 -16.17 5.33
N GLY A 380 -16.75 -15.94 4.32
CA GLY A 380 -15.63 -16.81 3.94
C GLY A 380 -16.02 -17.95 3.00
N LYS A 381 -17.23 -17.90 2.44
CA LYS A 381 -17.75 -18.92 1.53
C LYS A 381 -17.33 -18.68 0.09
N PHE A 382 -17.06 -19.77 -0.62
CA PHE A 382 -16.62 -19.74 -2.02
C PHE A 382 -17.78 -19.88 -2.99
N TYR A 383 -17.71 -19.12 -4.08
CA TYR A 383 -18.66 -19.13 -5.19
C TYR A 383 -18.04 -19.65 -6.49
N THR A 384 -16.75 -19.97 -6.49
CA THR A 384 -16.05 -20.70 -7.56
C THR A 384 -16.10 -22.21 -7.32
N ASP A 385 -16.04 -23.00 -8.40
CA ASP A 385 -15.90 -24.47 -8.35
C ASP A 385 -14.93 -24.91 -9.48
N PRO A 386 -13.72 -25.43 -9.15
CA PRO A 386 -13.17 -25.64 -7.81
C PRO A 386 -13.04 -24.33 -7.00
N PRO A 387 -12.92 -24.38 -5.65
CA PRO A 387 -12.84 -23.18 -4.81
C PRO A 387 -11.76 -22.19 -5.28
N TYR A 388 -10.60 -22.69 -5.71
CA TYR A 388 -9.56 -21.87 -6.31
C TYR A 388 -9.31 -22.28 -7.76
N ILE A 389 -9.44 -21.32 -8.68
CA ILE A 389 -9.23 -21.48 -10.12
C ILE A 389 -7.80 -21.04 -10.47
N GLN A 390 -7.13 -21.80 -11.32
CA GLN A 390 -5.76 -21.51 -11.72
C GLN A 390 -5.72 -20.28 -12.64
N VAL A 391 -4.80 -19.34 -12.37
CA VAL A 391 -4.54 -18.15 -13.20
C VAL A 391 -3.36 -18.41 -14.14
N GLY A 392 -2.28 -18.98 -13.61
CA GLY A 392 -1.08 -19.32 -14.37
C GLY A 392 0.20 -19.34 -13.53
N ALA A 393 1.32 -19.63 -14.18
CA ALA A 393 2.63 -19.85 -13.56
C ALA A 393 3.47 -18.56 -13.35
N ARG A 394 2.81 -17.42 -13.17
CA ARG A 394 3.45 -16.14 -12.81
C ARG A 394 2.85 -15.64 -11.52
N LYS A 395 3.56 -14.77 -10.82
CA LYS A 395 3.09 -14.04 -9.64
C LYS A 395 2.24 -12.87 -10.12
N TYR A 396 0.92 -13.03 -10.06
CA TYR A 396 -0.04 -11.97 -10.35
C TYR A 396 -0.49 -11.34 -9.03
N GLU A 397 -0.14 -10.08 -8.84
CA GLU A 397 -0.33 -9.39 -7.55
C GLU A 397 -1.38 -8.30 -7.61
N GLY A 398 -1.74 -7.80 -8.80
CA GLY A 398 -2.83 -6.83 -8.95
C GLY A 398 -4.04 -7.40 -9.67
N LEU A 399 -5.24 -6.97 -9.27
CA LEU A 399 -6.52 -7.31 -9.89
C LEU A 399 -7.38 -6.06 -10.06
N ALA A 400 -8.03 -5.88 -11.20
CA ALA A 400 -9.07 -4.86 -11.38
C ALA A 400 -10.14 -5.30 -12.39
N PHE A 401 -11.40 -4.96 -12.12
CA PHE A 401 -12.48 -5.04 -13.12
C PHE A 401 -12.34 -3.89 -14.14
N LEU A 402 -12.59 -4.18 -15.42
CA LEU A 402 -12.31 -3.30 -16.56
C LEU A 402 -13.54 -2.51 -17.06
#